data_AF-A0A1B7WI94-F1
#
_entry.id   AF-A0A1B7WI94-F1
#
_cell.length_a   1.000
_cell.length_b   1.000
_cell.length_c   1.000
_cell.angle_alpha   90.00
_cell.angle_beta   90.00
_cell.angle_gamma   90.00
#
_symmetry.space_group_name_H-M   'P 1'
#
loop_
_entity.id
_entity.type
_entity.pdbx_description
1 polymer ?
#
loop_
_entity_poly.entity_id
_entity_poly.type
_entity_poly.pdbx_seq_one_letter_code
_entity_poly.pdbx_strand_id
1 'polypeptide(L)' 'MTEKEIILLRGQMGTVVEEYNNGEAFEVEFCDNNGQTFALVSLESEKLILLCPDTSNLSLVY' A
#
# COMPACT_ATOMS: atom_id res chain seq x y z
N MET A 1 8.93 -16.54 -15.13
CA MET A 1 8.87 -15.18 -14.56
C MET A 1 8.93 -14.24 -15.74
N THR A 2 7.78 -13.74 -16.20
CA THR A 2 7.76 -12.85 -17.36
C THR A 2 8.39 -11.53 -16.94
N GLU A 3 9.39 -11.03 -17.67
CA GLU A 3 10.06 -9.73 -17.47
C GLU A 3 9.12 -8.57 -17.84
N LYS A 4 7.90 -8.58 -17.32
CA LYS A 4 6.95 -7.51 -17.53
C LYS A 4 7.25 -6.43 -16.50
N GLU A 5 7.69 -5.28 -16.99
CA GLU A 5 7.79 -4.08 -16.17
C GLU A 5 6.45 -3.81 -15.48
N ILE A 6 6.48 -3.73 -14.15
CA ILE A 6 5.29 -3.49 -13.34
C ILE A 6 5.19 -1.99 -13.08
N ILE A 7 4.28 -1.35 -13.80
CA ILE A 7 4.01 0.08 -13.65
C ILE A 7 2.96 0.24 -12.55
N LEU A 8 3.38 0.70 -11.38
CA LEU A 8 2.46 1.10 -10.30
C LEU A 8 1.85 2.47 -10.64
N LEU A 9 0.53 2.54 -10.66
CA LEU A 9 -0.19 3.78 -10.95
C LEU A 9 -0.41 4.58 -9.65
N ARG A 10 -0.28 5.90 -9.73
CA ARG A 10 -0.58 6.78 -8.60
C ARG A 10 -2.02 6.58 -8.13
N GLY A 11 -2.21 6.39 -6.83
CA GLY A 11 -3.52 6.16 -6.21
C GLY A 11 -3.93 4.69 -6.10
N GLN A 12 -3.13 3.77 -6.64
CA GLN A 12 -3.31 2.34 -6.36
C GLN A 12 -3.02 2.05 -4.88
N MET A 13 -3.89 1.26 -4.24
CA MET A 13 -3.73 0.89 -2.85
C MET A 13 -2.85 -0.37 -2.71
N GLY A 14 -2.01 -0.36 -1.69
CA GLY A 14 -1.22 -1.51 -1.24
C GLY A 14 -1.23 -1.59 0.28
N THR A 15 -0.69 -2.68 0.81
CA THR A 15 -0.61 -2.94 2.25
C THR A 15 0.81 -2.68 2.72
N VAL A 16 0.98 -1.85 3.75
CA VAL A 16 2.28 -1.70 4.44
C VAL A 16 2.57 -2.98 5.21
N VAL A 17 3.68 -3.63 4.92
CA VAL A 17 4.11 -4.87 5.58
C VAL A 17 5.32 -4.67 6.50
N GLU A 18 6.10 -3.61 6.30
CA GLU A 18 7.24 -3.25 7.14
C GLU A 18 7.43 -1.72 7.18
N GLU A 19 7.85 -1.18 8.32
CA GLU A 19 8.25 0.22 8.49
C GLU A 19 9.77 0.32 8.62
N TYR A 20 10.38 1.24 7.88
CA TYR A 20 11.81 1.51 7.93
C TYR A 20 12.12 2.87 8.53
N ASN A 21 13.24 2.95 9.26
CA ASN A 21 13.80 4.17 9.82
C ASN A 21 12.74 5.05 10.51
N ASN A 22 11.92 4.47 11.39
CA ASN A 22 10.89 5.20 12.14
C ASN A 22 9.91 6.01 11.24
N GLY A 23 9.52 5.42 10.11
CA GLY A 23 8.50 5.98 9.22
C GLY A 23 9.03 6.84 8.09
N GLU A 24 10.35 6.89 7.87
CA GLU A 24 10.91 7.54 6.67
C GLU A 24 10.53 6.79 5.38
N ALA A 25 10.43 5.46 5.45
CA ALA A 25 10.03 4.61 4.33
C ALA A 25 9.24 3.38 4.80
N PHE A 26 8.54 2.74 3.87
CA PHE A 26 7.67 1.60 4.11
C PHE A 26 7.83 0.56 3.01
N GLU A 27 7.85 -0.72 3.36
CA GLU A 27 7.67 -1.80 2.40
C GLU A 27 6.17 -1.99 2.14
N VAL A 28 5.77 -1.86 0.89
CA VAL A 28 4.37 -1.93 0.48
C VAL A 28 4.17 -3.12 -0.47
N GLU A 29 3.26 -4.01 -0.08
CA GLU A 29 2.79 -5.12 -0.88
C GLU A 29 1.59 -4.70 -1.73
N PHE A 30 1.64 -5.00 -3.03
CA PHE A 30 0.51 -4.86 -3.93
C PHE A 30 0.04 -6.23 -4.41
N CYS A 31 -1.24 -6.51 -4.18
CA CYS A 31 -1.90 -7.75 -4.55
C CYS A 31 -2.95 -7.53 -5.64
N ASP A 32 -3.14 -8.54 -6.48
CA ASP A 32 -4.23 -8.55 -7.46
C ASP A 32 -5.58 -8.86 -6.79
N ASN A 33 -6.66 -8.90 -7.58
CA ASN A 33 -8.00 -9.20 -7.08
C ASN A 33 -8.17 -10.63 -6.53
N ASN A 34 -7.18 -11.51 -6.72
CA ASN A 34 -7.15 -12.86 -6.17
C ASN A 34 -6.29 -12.95 -4.90
N GLY A 35 -5.75 -11.83 -4.42
CA GLY A 35 -4.85 -11.78 -3.27
C GLY A 35 -3.41 -12.24 -3.59
N GLN A 36 -3.03 -12.34 -4.86
CA GLN A 36 -1.67 -12.69 -5.24
C GLN A 36 -0.80 -11.44 -5.33
N THR A 37 0.29 -11.44 -4.56
CA THR A 37 1.33 -10.41 -4.61
C THR A 37 1.93 -10.35 -6.01
N PHE A 38 1.87 -9.18 -6.63
CA PHE A 38 2.53 -8.93 -7.91
C PHE A 38 3.63 -7.88 -7.79
N ALA A 39 3.65 -7.04 -6.75
CA ALA A 39 4.77 -6.14 -6.48
C ALA A 39 5.02 -6.00 -4.97
N LEU A 40 6.29 -5.86 -4.61
CA LEU A 40 6.76 -5.51 -3.27
C LEU A 40 7.79 -4.40 -3.44
N VAL A 41 7.51 -3.22 -2.89
CA VAL A 41 8.31 -2.01 -3.17
C VAL A 41 8.50 -1.21 -1.89
N SER A 42 9.74 -0.78 -1.64
CA SER A 42 10.05 0.19 -0.59
C SER A 42 9.77 1.61 -1.09
N LEU A 43 8.88 2.33 -0.42
CA LEU A 43 8.45 3.69 -0.76
C LEU A 43 8.77 4.65 0.38
N GLU A 44 9.35 5.80 0.05
CA GLU A 44 9.50 6.92 0.99
C GLU A 44 8.13 7.44 1.40
N SER A 45 8.01 7.91 2.64
CA SER A 45 6.78 8.44 3.21
C SER A 45 6.10 9.51 2.34
N GLU A 46 6.86 10.37 1.67
CA GLU A 46 6.36 11.42 0.77
C GLU A 46 5.67 10.91 -0.51
N LYS A 47 5.90 9.63 -0.87
CA LYS A 47 5.25 8.97 -2.02
C LYS A 47 3.92 8.32 -1.64
N LEU A 48 3.60 8.23 -0.34
CA LEU A 48 2.37 7.67 0.18
C LEU A 48 1.34 8.77 0.46
N ILE A 49 0.06 8.40 0.37
CA ILE A 49 -1.05 9.28 0.76
C ILE A 49 -1.65 8.67 2.02
N LEU A 50 -1.71 9.46 3.10
CA LEU A 50 -2.40 9.05 4.31
C LEU A 50 -3.91 8.98 4.03
N LEU A 51 -4.47 7.78 4.07
CA LEU A 51 -5.92 7.60 3.98
C LEU A 51 -6.52 7.86 5.36
N CYS A 52 -7.20 9.00 5.52
CA CYS A 52 -8.00 9.30 6.70
C CYS A 52 -9.45 8.92 6.40
N PRO A 53 -9.94 7.75 6.86
CA PRO A 53 -11.33 7.38 6.65
C PRO A 53 -12.24 8.38 7.37
N ASP A 54 -13.31 8.82 6.70
CA ASP A 54 -14.38 9.55 7.36
C ASP A 54 -15.13 8.58 8.28
N THR A 55 -14.79 8.64 9.57
CA THR A 55 -15.40 7.78 10.59
C THR A 55 -16.76 8.30 11.05
N SER A 56 -17.23 9.46 10.57
CA SER A 56 -18.52 10.03 10.98
C SER A 56 -19.72 9.13 10.65
N ASN A 57 -19.57 8.24 9.67
CA ASN A 57 -20.58 7.27 9.25
C ASN A 57 -20.22 5.81 9.60
N LEU A 58 -19.11 5.57 10.30
CA LEU A 58 -18.78 4.22 10.77
C LEU A 58 -19.46 3.98 12.12
N SER A 59 -20.62 3.33 12.11
CA SER A 59 -21.16 2.73 13.34
C SER A 59 -20.23 1.60 13.75
N LEU A 60 -19.54 1.74 14.90
CA LEU A 60 -18.79 0.65 15.52
C LEU A 60 -19.73 -0.54 15.73
N VAL A 61 -19.56 -1.59 14.94
CA VAL A 61 -20.19 -2.88 15.19
C VAL A 61 -19.26 -3.61 16.15
N TYR A 62 -19.68 -3.71 17.41
CA TYR A 62 -19.04 -4.57 18.43
C TYR A 62 -19.60 -5.99 18.37
#